data_AF-A0A7L2HS70-F1
#
_entry.id   AF-A0A7L2HS70-F1
#
_cell.length_a   1.000
_cell.length_b   1.000
_cell.length_c   1.000
_cell.angle_alpha   90.00
_cell.angle_beta   90.00
_cell.angle_gamma   90.00
#
_symmetry.space_group_name_H-M   'P 1'
#
loop_
_entity.id
_entity.type
_entity.pdbx_description
1 polymer ?
#
loop_
_entity_poly.entity_id
_entity_poly.type
_entity_poly.pdbx_seq_one_letter_code
_entity_poly.pdbx_strand_id
1 'polypeptide(L)'
;FFLLQGFICGFSIATGAAARLLSGYDSYGNICGQKNVKVEGIVNSGLDLTHKKYVFFLDPCNIDLVHQRIKSLALCVSACPRKELKTLADIQKFAETNGSTLCSYELQPSEYTTDPRAAKLCPKYPVPESAPIPFFHRCAPVNISCYAKFAEALITFVSDSSVLHRLISGVMTSKEIIMGLCLLSLVLSMILMVIIRYISRVLVWILTILVILGSLGGTGVLWWLYAKQRVSASAVETQIAKDNLQALLIYAISATVFTVILFLIMLIMRKRVALTIALFHVAGKVFIHLPLLVFQPFWTFFVLILFWTYWITVLLFLGTTGSPVPNEEGFVEFRMVGPLKYMWWYHVVGLIWISEFILACQQMTVAGAVVTYYFTR
;
A
#
# COMPACT_ATOMS: atom_id res chain seq x y z
N PHE A 1 -4.17 -16.39 13.49
CA PHE A 1 -3.80 -15.56 12.32
C PHE A 1 -2.42 -15.90 11.76
N PHE A 2 -1.33 -15.85 12.53
CA PHE A 2 0.02 -16.22 12.01
C PHE A 2 0.08 -17.60 11.34
N LEU A 3 -0.46 -18.64 11.98
CA LEU A 3 -0.51 -19.99 11.39
C LEU A 3 -1.32 -20.05 10.09
N LEU A 4 -2.46 -19.36 10.05
CA LEU A 4 -3.29 -19.27 8.84
C LEU A 4 -2.55 -18.55 7.71
N GLN A 5 -1.78 -17.51 8.03
CA GLN A 5 -0.97 -16.81 7.05
C GLN A 5 0.16 -17.67 6.50
N GLY A 6 0.82 -18.45 7.37
CA GLY A 6 1.78 -19.46 6.96
C GLY A 6 1.15 -20.53 6.06
N PHE A 7 -0.06 -20.99 6.39
CA PHE A 7 -0.79 -21.95 5.56
C PHE A 7 -1.13 -21.39 4.17
N ILE A 8 -1.62 -20.15 4.09
CA ILE A 8 -1.93 -19.49 2.81
C ILE A 8 -0.65 -19.36 1.95
N CYS A 9 0.45 -18.92 2.56
CA CYS A 9 1.74 -18.84 1.86
C CYS A 9 2.22 -20.20 1.36
N GLY A 10 2.25 -21.21 2.25
CA GLY A 10 2.65 -22.57 1.92
C GLY A 10 1.79 -23.20 0.83
N PHE A 11 0.47 -22.97 0.88
CA PHE A 11 -0.46 -23.42 -0.14
C PHE A 11 -0.20 -22.77 -1.51
N SER A 12 0.01 -21.46 -1.57
CA SER A 12 0.33 -20.77 -2.83
C SER A 12 1.68 -21.20 -3.42
N ILE A 13 2.65 -21.55 -2.58
CA ILE A 13 3.93 -22.12 -3.05
C ILE A 13 3.72 -23.55 -3.56
N ALA A 14 3.06 -24.42 -2.78
CA ALA A 14 2.85 -25.82 -3.11
C ALA A 14 2.00 -26.03 -4.37
N THR A 15 1.04 -25.14 -4.64
CA THR A 15 0.23 -25.16 -5.86
C THR A 15 0.94 -24.56 -7.09
N GLY A 16 2.22 -24.17 -6.95
CA GLY A 16 3.01 -23.60 -8.03
C GLY A 16 2.65 -22.16 -8.39
N ALA A 17 1.82 -21.47 -7.60
CA ALA A 17 1.45 -20.08 -7.89
C ALA A 17 2.66 -19.14 -7.84
N ALA A 18 3.55 -19.34 -6.85
CA ALA A 18 4.82 -18.62 -6.77
C ALA A 18 5.69 -18.82 -8.02
N ALA A 19 5.79 -20.06 -8.53
CA ALA A 19 6.53 -20.38 -9.74
C ALA A 19 5.89 -19.78 -11.00
N ARG A 20 4.54 -19.81 -11.11
CA ARG A 20 3.81 -19.14 -12.21
C ARG A 20 4.01 -17.63 -12.22
N LEU A 21 4.17 -17.00 -11.05
CA LEU A 21 4.45 -15.57 -10.98
C LEU A 21 5.90 -15.26 -11.41
N LEU A 22 6.89 -15.96 -10.85
CA LEU A 22 8.32 -15.68 -11.06
C LEU A 22 8.83 -16.16 -12.42
N SER A 23 8.61 -17.44 -12.74
CA SER A 23 9.07 -18.05 -13.99
C SER A 23 8.11 -17.85 -15.15
N GLY A 24 6.82 -17.60 -14.86
CA GLY A 24 5.79 -17.54 -15.89
C GLY A 24 5.40 -18.93 -16.41
N TYR A 25 4.38 -18.95 -17.25
CA TYR A 25 3.85 -20.16 -17.86
C TYR A 25 3.38 -19.88 -19.29
N ASP A 26 3.35 -20.92 -20.12
CA ASP A 26 2.88 -20.87 -21.50
C ASP A 26 1.35 -21.03 -21.61
N SER A 27 0.78 -20.83 -22.80
CA SER A 27 -0.67 -20.95 -23.01
C SER A 27 -1.23 -22.36 -22.79
N TYR A 28 -0.38 -23.38 -22.71
CA TYR A 28 -0.76 -24.77 -22.44
C TYR A 28 -0.63 -25.15 -20.96
N GLY A 29 -0.32 -24.18 -20.10
CA GLY A 29 -0.26 -24.36 -18.65
C GLY A 29 1.07 -24.89 -18.14
N ASN A 30 2.10 -25.00 -18.99
CA ASN A 30 3.43 -25.41 -18.56
C ASN A 30 4.19 -24.23 -17.98
N ILE A 31 4.78 -24.41 -16.80
CA ILE A 31 5.66 -23.43 -16.16
C ILE A 31 7.05 -23.55 -16.80
N CYS A 32 7.61 -22.41 -17.17
CA CYS A 32 8.92 -22.35 -17.83
C CYS A 32 10.06 -22.67 -16.85
N GLY A 33 11.10 -23.36 -17.32
CA GLY A 33 12.29 -23.68 -16.53
C GLY A 33 12.14 -24.87 -15.56
N GLN A 34 11.08 -25.68 -15.69
CA GLN A 34 10.86 -26.86 -14.85
C GLN A 34 10.12 -27.98 -15.61
N LYS A 35 10.05 -29.16 -14.97
CA LYS A 35 9.25 -30.29 -15.44
C LYS A 35 7.78 -30.10 -15.06
N ASN A 36 6.88 -30.28 -16.03
CA ASN A 36 5.45 -30.03 -15.84
C ASN A 36 4.64 -31.32 -15.77
N VAL A 37 3.47 -31.22 -15.15
CA VAL A 37 2.50 -32.32 -15.07
C VAL A 37 1.47 -32.17 -16.19
N LYS A 38 1.06 -33.30 -16.76
CA LYS A 38 0.08 -33.36 -17.84
C LYS A 38 -1.28 -32.84 -17.36
N VAL A 39 -1.89 -31.95 -18.12
CA VAL A 39 -3.29 -31.54 -17.95
C VAL A 39 -4.14 -32.36 -18.92
N GLU A 40 -5.18 -33.01 -18.42
CA GLU A 40 -6.10 -33.81 -19.22
C GLU A 40 -6.77 -32.96 -20.32
N GLY A 41 -6.90 -33.53 -21.52
CA GLY A 41 -7.52 -32.87 -22.66
C GLY A 41 -6.63 -31.90 -23.46
N ILE A 42 -5.43 -31.56 -22.97
CA ILE A 42 -4.51 -30.61 -23.67
C ILE A 42 -3.25 -31.32 -24.13
N VAL A 43 -3.04 -31.45 -25.45
CA VAL A 43 -1.92 -32.23 -26.05
C VAL A 43 -0.55 -31.64 -25.72
N ASN A 44 -0.39 -30.33 -25.70
CA ASN A 44 0.90 -29.67 -25.47
C ASN A 44 1.18 -29.32 -24.00
N SER A 45 0.39 -29.83 -23.06
CA SER A 45 0.66 -29.72 -21.62
C SER A 45 1.57 -30.86 -21.13
N GLY A 46 2.21 -30.68 -19.96
CA GLY A 46 3.08 -31.67 -19.33
C GLY A 46 4.46 -31.80 -19.97
N LEU A 47 4.91 -30.79 -20.70
CA LEU A 47 6.22 -30.80 -21.37
C LEU A 47 7.35 -30.56 -20.35
N ASP A 48 8.50 -31.18 -20.60
CA ASP A 48 9.73 -30.83 -19.88
C ASP A 48 10.34 -29.56 -20.48
N LEU A 49 10.21 -28.45 -19.75
CA LEU A 49 10.66 -27.12 -20.17
C LEU A 49 11.84 -26.63 -19.33
N THR A 50 12.59 -27.55 -18.72
CA THR A 50 13.73 -27.23 -17.83
C THR A 50 14.76 -26.31 -18.50
N HIS A 51 14.99 -26.47 -19.81
CA HIS A 51 15.94 -25.64 -20.57
C HIS A 51 15.31 -24.37 -21.19
N LYS A 52 13.97 -24.23 -21.13
CA LYS A 52 13.22 -23.09 -21.69
C LYS A 52 12.71 -22.21 -20.56
N LYS A 53 13.54 -21.27 -20.11
CA LYS A 53 13.30 -20.50 -18.88
C LYS A 53 12.43 -19.27 -19.05
N TYR A 54 12.33 -18.71 -20.26
CA TYR A 54 11.68 -17.43 -20.49
C TYR A 54 10.31 -17.60 -21.14
N VAL A 55 9.33 -16.77 -20.77
CA VAL A 55 8.06 -16.66 -21.51
C VAL A 55 8.20 -15.67 -22.66
N PHE A 56 7.80 -16.07 -23.85
CA PHE A 56 7.70 -15.24 -25.04
C PHE A 56 6.25 -15.17 -25.51
N PHE A 57 5.77 -13.98 -25.84
CA PHE A 57 4.42 -13.75 -26.37
C PHE A 57 4.50 -13.55 -27.88
N LEU A 58 3.68 -14.28 -28.64
CA LEU A 58 3.69 -14.20 -30.11
C LEU A 58 3.27 -12.82 -30.63
N ASP A 59 2.35 -12.18 -29.92
CA ASP A 59 1.93 -10.81 -30.19
C ASP A 59 1.81 -10.10 -28.83
N PRO A 60 2.91 -9.49 -28.32
CA PRO A 60 2.88 -8.81 -27.03
C PRO A 60 1.95 -7.59 -27.02
N CYS A 61 1.50 -7.13 -28.20
CA CYS A 61 0.66 -5.94 -28.37
C CYS A 61 -0.84 -6.27 -28.50
N ASN A 62 -1.21 -7.54 -28.67
CA ASN A 62 -2.61 -7.97 -28.71
C ASN A 62 -3.16 -8.24 -27.31
N ILE A 63 -3.65 -7.19 -26.67
CA ILE A 63 -4.14 -7.21 -25.28
C ILE A 63 -5.68 -7.20 -25.27
N ASP A 64 -6.27 -8.09 -24.48
CA ASP A 64 -7.67 -8.00 -24.06
C ASP A 64 -7.77 -7.12 -22.81
N LEU A 65 -8.29 -5.91 -23.03
CA LEU A 65 -8.50 -4.89 -22.01
C LEU A 65 -9.61 -5.28 -21.01
N VAL A 66 -10.59 -6.08 -21.45
CA VAL A 66 -11.77 -6.45 -20.65
C VAL A 66 -11.40 -7.50 -19.61
N HIS A 67 -10.57 -8.48 -20.00
CA HIS A 67 -10.13 -9.56 -19.11
C HIS A 67 -8.72 -9.36 -18.54
N GLN A 68 -8.06 -8.22 -18.85
CA GLN A 68 -6.71 -7.88 -18.39
C GLN A 68 -5.67 -8.95 -18.74
N ARG A 69 -5.76 -9.49 -19.96
CA ARG A 69 -4.92 -10.61 -20.43
C ARG A 69 -4.37 -10.32 -21.82
N ILE A 70 -3.18 -10.83 -22.10
CA ILE A 70 -2.67 -10.82 -23.47
C ILE A 70 -3.38 -11.95 -24.22
N LYS A 71 -4.16 -11.62 -25.26
CA LYS A 71 -4.80 -12.58 -26.17
C LYS A 71 -3.80 -13.03 -27.24
N SER A 72 -2.62 -13.44 -26.80
CA SER A 72 -1.62 -14.02 -27.67
C SER A 72 -1.04 -15.27 -27.05
N LEU A 73 -0.67 -16.20 -27.93
CA LEU A 73 -0.04 -17.44 -27.54
C LEU A 73 1.27 -17.09 -26.81
N ALA A 74 1.42 -17.63 -25.60
CA ALA A 74 2.64 -17.56 -24.81
C ALA A 74 3.36 -18.90 -24.93
N LEU A 75 4.68 -18.86 -25.09
CA LEU A 75 5.55 -20.03 -25.21
C LEU A 75 6.73 -19.92 -24.25
N CYS A 76 7.21 -21.06 -23.76
CA CYS A 76 8.49 -21.09 -23.08
C CYS A 76 9.62 -21.20 -24.09
N VAL A 77 10.61 -20.32 -23.97
CA VAL A 77 11.77 -20.19 -24.86
C VAL A 77 13.07 -20.21 -24.05
N SER A 78 14.17 -20.66 -24.67
CA SER A 78 15.49 -20.72 -24.04
C SER A 78 16.20 -19.36 -24.06
N ALA A 79 15.96 -18.55 -25.09
CA ALA A 79 16.54 -17.22 -25.25
C ALA A 79 15.56 -16.23 -25.91
N CYS A 80 15.55 -14.98 -25.42
CA CYS A 80 14.82 -13.87 -26.03
C CYS A 80 15.54 -13.35 -27.29
N PRO A 81 14.80 -12.86 -28.31
CA PRO A 81 15.38 -12.33 -29.53
C PRO A 81 16.05 -10.96 -29.27
N ARG A 82 17.39 -10.94 -29.23
CA ARG A 82 18.19 -9.71 -29.02
C ARG A 82 18.36 -8.84 -30.27
N LYS A 83 17.71 -9.19 -31.37
CA LYS A 83 17.70 -8.44 -32.62
C LYS A 83 16.32 -8.55 -33.23
N GLU A 84 15.92 -7.54 -33.99
CA GLU A 84 14.68 -7.57 -34.74
C GLU A 84 14.71 -8.68 -35.80
N LEU A 85 13.67 -9.51 -35.84
CA LEU A 85 13.51 -10.59 -36.84
C LEU A 85 12.44 -10.15 -37.83
N LYS A 86 12.81 -9.96 -39.11
CA LYS A 86 11.93 -9.33 -40.10
C LYS A 86 11.08 -10.33 -40.88
N THR A 87 11.55 -11.57 -40.98
CA THR A 87 10.93 -12.61 -41.81
C THR A 87 10.80 -13.94 -41.05
N LEU A 88 9.96 -14.84 -41.56
CA LEU A 88 9.85 -16.22 -41.05
C LEU A 88 11.18 -16.99 -41.18
N ALA A 89 11.97 -16.71 -42.22
CA ALA A 89 13.30 -17.30 -42.39
C ALA A 89 14.27 -16.87 -41.27
N ASP A 90 14.18 -15.61 -40.80
CA ASP A 90 14.97 -15.14 -39.66
C ASP A 90 14.58 -15.87 -38.36
N ILE A 91 13.29 -16.14 -38.18
CA ILE A 91 12.76 -16.90 -37.03
C ILE A 91 13.23 -18.35 -37.07
N GLN A 92 13.19 -18.99 -38.24
CA GLN A 92 13.72 -20.35 -38.42
C GLN A 92 15.21 -20.41 -38.10
N LYS A 93 16.00 -19.49 -38.68
CA LYS A 93 17.45 -19.40 -38.42
C LYS A 93 17.75 -19.16 -36.94
N PHE A 94 16.94 -18.34 -36.25
CA PHE A 94 17.07 -18.13 -34.80
C PHE A 94 16.82 -19.42 -34.02
N ALA A 95 15.79 -20.20 -34.38
CA ALA A 95 15.50 -21.48 -33.75
C ALA A 95 16.64 -22.49 -33.93
N GLU A 96 17.22 -22.58 -35.13
CA GLU A 96 18.33 -23.48 -35.45
C GLU A 96 19.64 -23.06 -34.77
N THR A 97 19.96 -21.76 -34.75
CA THR A 97 21.23 -21.26 -34.23
C THR A 97 21.25 -21.21 -32.69
N ASN A 98 20.16 -20.75 -32.08
CA ASN A 98 20.08 -20.52 -30.64
C ASN A 98 19.37 -21.64 -29.88
N GLY A 99 18.76 -22.61 -30.59
CA GLY A 99 17.93 -23.64 -29.97
C GLY A 99 16.66 -23.09 -29.30
N SER A 100 16.17 -21.94 -29.75
CA SER A 100 15.03 -21.22 -29.15
C SER A 100 13.87 -21.11 -30.15
N THR A 101 12.86 -21.96 -29.98
CA THR A 101 11.69 -22.05 -30.86
C THR A 101 10.67 -20.95 -30.54
N LEU A 102 10.43 -20.02 -31.47
CA LEU A 102 9.49 -18.90 -31.27
C LEU A 102 8.07 -19.16 -31.81
N CYS A 103 7.85 -20.27 -32.54
CA CYS A 103 6.52 -20.71 -32.98
C CYS A 103 5.96 -21.81 -32.08
N SER A 104 4.65 -22.06 -32.20
CA SER A 104 3.93 -23.11 -31.48
C SER A 104 4.66 -24.45 -31.52
N TYR A 105 4.53 -25.24 -30.44
CA TYR A 105 5.12 -26.57 -30.32
C TYR A 105 4.61 -27.58 -31.37
N GLU A 106 3.53 -27.23 -32.08
CA GLU A 106 2.95 -28.02 -33.18
C GLU A 106 3.78 -27.99 -34.46
N LEU A 107 4.69 -27.01 -34.61
CA LEU A 107 5.53 -26.84 -35.80
C LEU A 107 6.99 -27.09 -35.49
N GLN A 108 7.66 -27.88 -36.33
CA GLN A 108 9.12 -28.00 -36.28
C GLN A 108 9.79 -26.80 -36.98
N PRO A 109 11.03 -26.42 -36.59
CA PRO A 109 11.75 -25.30 -37.22
C PRO A 109 11.82 -25.39 -38.74
N SER A 110 11.98 -26.60 -39.29
CA SER A 110 12.02 -26.86 -40.74
C SER A 110 10.73 -26.51 -41.48
N GLU A 111 9.60 -26.45 -40.77
CA GLU A 111 8.27 -26.25 -41.34
C GLU A 111 7.83 -24.78 -41.32
N TYR A 112 8.61 -23.89 -40.69
CA TYR A 112 8.22 -22.49 -40.46
C TYR A 112 7.95 -21.70 -41.74
N THR A 113 8.65 -22.02 -42.84
CA THR A 113 8.46 -21.35 -44.14
C THR A 113 7.57 -22.12 -45.11
N THR A 114 7.29 -23.40 -44.83
CA THR A 114 6.58 -24.29 -45.76
C THR A 114 5.15 -24.57 -45.34
N ASP A 115 4.85 -24.59 -44.03
CA ASP A 115 3.50 -24.87 -43.53
C ASP A 115 2.64 -23.59 -43.60
N PRO A 116 1.48 -23.61 -44.30
CA PRO A 116 0.58 -22.46 -44.37
C PRO A 116 0.03 -22.01 -43.01
N ARG A 117 0.03 -22.89 -41.99
CA ARG A 117 -0.41 -22.58 -40.61
C ARG A 117 0.60 -21.71 -39.85
N ALA A 118 1.82 -21.52 -40.35
CA ALA A 118 2.83 -20.65 -39.75
C ALA A 118 2.30 -19.22 -39.55
N ALA A 119 1.42 -18.71 -40.42
CA ALA A 119 0.82 -17.39 -40.26
C ALA A 119 0.04 -17.19 -38.95
N LYS A 120 -0.51 -18.27 -38.36
CA LYS A 120 -1.25 -18.24 -37.08
C LYS A 120 -0.41 -18.75 -35.90
N LEU A 121 0.49 -19.70 -36.16
CA LEU A 121 1.26 -20.41 -35.12
C LEU A 121 2.65 -19.80 -34.84
N CYS A 122 3.09 -18.83 -35.64
CA CYS A 122 4.32 -18.06 -35.44
C CYS A 122 4.00 -16.59 -35.06
N PRO A 123 4.95 -15.87 -34.45
CA PRO A 123 4.77 -14.47 -34.11
C PRO A 123 4.60 -13.60 -35.36
N LYS A 124 3.86 -12.50 -35.22
CA LYS A 124 3.76 -11.50 -36.29
C LYS A 124 5.11 -10.83 -36.48
N TYR A 125 5.57 -10.76 -37.72
CA TYR A 125 6.80 -10.07 -38.09
C TYR A 125 6.52 -8.62 -38.53
N PRO A 126 7.44 -7.67 -38.27
CA PRO A 126 8.74 -7.86 -37.61
C PRO A 126 8.60 -8.12 -36.10
N VAL A 127 9.34 -9.12 -35.59
CA VAL A 127 9.43 -9.40 -34.15
C VAL A 127 10.41 -8.39 -33.54
N PRO A 128 9.98 -7.59 -32.56
CA PRO A 128 10.84 -6.56 -31.99
C PRO A 128 11.96 -7.16 -31.16
N GLU A 129 13.09 -6.45 -31.12
CA GLU A 129 14.18 -6.74 -30.18
C GLU A 129 13.64 -6.76 -28.75
N SER A 130 13.94 -7.84 -28.03
CA SER A 130 13.41 -8.13 -26.70
C SER A 130 14.52 -8.56 -25.73
N ALA A 131 14.40 -8.12 -24.48
CA ALA A 131 15.28 -8.47 -23.38
C ALA A 131 14.47 -9.13 -22.24
N PRO A 132 15.11 -10.00 -21.42
CA PRO A 132 14.45 -10.53 -20.24
C PRO A 132 14.20 -9.43 -19.21
N ILE A 133 12.98 -9.37 -18.65
CA ILE A 133 12.65 -8.44 -17.56
C ILE A 133 13.46 -8.82 -16.30
N PRO A 134 14.03 -7.87 -15.56
CA PRO A 134 14.65 -8.17 -14.27
C PRO A 134 13.67 -8.86 -13.33
N PHE A 135 14.12 -9.92 -12.64
CA PHE A 135 13.35 -10.73 -11.68
C PHE A 135 12.20 -11.59 -12.24
N PHE A 136 11.66 -11.27 -13.41
CA PHE A 136 10.59 -12.04 -14.05
C PHE A 136 11.11 -12.65 -15.36
N HIS A 137 11.11 -13.97 -15.50
CA HIS A 137 11.62 -14.65 -16.69
C HIS A 137 10.70 -14.48 -17.91
N ARG A 138 10.52 -13.25 -18.38
CA ARG A 138 9.65 -12.88 -19.50
C ARG A 138 10.43 -12.05 -20.49
N CYS A 139 10.28 -12.33 -21.78
CA CYS A 139 10.84 -11.51 -22.83
C CYS A 139 9.93 -10.30 -23.06
N ALA A 140 10.48 -9.09 -22.90
CA ALA A 140 9.79 -7.84 -23.20
C ALA A 140 10.53 -7.07 -24.30
N PRO A 141 9.82 -6.45 -25.26
CA PRO A 141 10.41 -5.57 -26.25
C PRO A 141 11.16 -4.41 -25.59
N VAL A 142 12.32 -4.05 -26.14
CA VAL A 142 13.13 -2.91 -25.67
C VAL A 142 12.41 -1.59 -25.96
N ASN A 143 11.69 -1.52 -27.09
CA ASN A 143 10.85 -0.38 -27.43
C ASN A 143 9.49 -0.49 -26.72
N ILE A 144 9.31 0.36 -25.70
CA ILE A 144 8.16 0.35 -24.78
C ILE A 144 6.89 0.89 -25.46
N SER A 145 6.93 1.42 -26.69
CA SER A 145 5.76 2.03 -27.36
C SER A 145 4.53 1.12 -27.42
N CYS A 146 4.73 -0.20 -27.50
CA CYS A 146 3.65 -1.20 -27.43
C CYS A 146 3.12 -1.41 -26.00
N TYR A 147 4.01 -1.51 -25.00
CA TYR A 147 3.63 -1.57 -23.59
C TYR A 147 3.03 -0.26 -23.09
N ALA A 148 3.31 0.86 -23.75
CA ALA A 148 2.68 2.14 -23.43
C ALA A 148 1.16 2.05 -23.57
N LYS A 149 0.62 1.29 -24.53
CA LYS A 149 -0.84 1.04 -24.64
C LYS A 149 -1.37 0.15 -23.51
N PHE A 150 -0.60 -0.83 -23.05
CA PHE A 150 -0.97 -1.66 -21.88
C PHE A 150 -0.90 -0.85 -20.58
N ALA A 151 0.15 -0.03 -20.42
CA ALA A 151 0.29 0.87 -19.30
C ALA A 151 -0.83 1.91 -19.34
N GLU A 152 -1.13 2.50 -20.50
CA GLU A 152 -2.24 3.42 -20.72
C GLU A 152 -3.60 2.75 -20.46
N ALA A 153 -3.77 1.47 -20.80
CA ALA A 153 -4.95 0.66 -20.51
C ALA A 153 -5.15 0.33 -19.02
N LEU A 154 -4.08 -0.12 -18.36
CA LEU A 154 -4.06 -0.37 -16.93
C LEU A 154 -4.23 0.95 -16.16
N ILE A 155 -3.60 2.02 -16.67
CA ILE A 155 -3.77 3.39 -16.18
C ILE A 155 -5.20 3.84 -16.42
N THR A 156 -5.82 3.66 -17.60
CA THR A 156 -7.22 4.05 -17.91
C THR A 156 -8.23 3.27 -17.07
N PHE A 157 -7.99 2.00 -16.75
CA PHE A 157 -8.83 1.22 -15.84
C PHE A 157 -8.64 1.61 -14.36
N VAL A 158 -7.42 1.92 -13.91
CA VAL A 158 -7.17 2.58 -12.60
C VAL A 158 -7.70 4.04 -12.63
N SER A 159 -7.78 4.63 -13.81
CA SER A 159 -8.20 6.00 -14.15
C SER A 159 -9.66 6.10 -14.55
N ASP A 160 -10.52 5.21 -14.04
CA ASP A 160 -11.85 5.70 -13.67
C ASP A 160 -11.75 6.68 -12.48
N SER A 161 -10.57 6.74 -11.82
CA SER A 161 -10.18 7.87 -10.97
C SER A 161 -8.95 8.60 -11.54
N SER A 162 -9.18 9.70 -12.26
CA SER A 162 -8.14 10.66 -12.70
C SER A 162 -7.22 11.14 -11.55
N VAL A 163 -7.67 10.96 -10.31
CA VAL A 163 -6.94 11.21 -9.06
C VAL A 163 -5.74 10.28 -8.89
N LEU A 164 -5.87 8.96 -9.08
CA LEU A 164 -4.79 8.01 -8.80
C LEU A 164 -3.59 8.19 -9.73
N HIS A 165 -3.81 8.46 -11.01
CA HIS A 165 -2.73 8.72 -11.96
C HIS A 165 -1.96 10.01 -11.61
N ARG A 166 -2.68 11.09 -11.24
CA ARG A 166 -2.06 12.34 -10.76
C ARG A 166 -1.28 12.11 -9.47
N LEU A 167 -1.75 11.24 -8.57
CA LEU A 167 -1.03 10.88 -7.34
C LEU A 167 0.27 10.12 -7.64
N ILE A 168 0.24 9.07 -8.47
CA ILE A 168 1.44 8.27 -8.78
C ILE A 168 2.47 9.11 -9.54
N SER A 169 2.05 9.86 -10.56
CA SER A 169 2.93 10.76 -11.31
C SER A 169 3.52 11.87 -10.41
N GLY A 170 2.71 12.42 -9.51
CA GLY A 170 3.15 13.39 -8.51
C GLY A 170 4.19 12.83 -7.53
N VAL A 171 3.99 11.59 -7.04
CA VAL A 171 4.91 10.90 -6.15
C VAL A 171 6.24 10.61 -6.85
N MET A 172 6.21 10.10 -8.08
CA MET A 172 7.43 9.78 -8.83
C MET A 172 8.26 11.02 -9.16
N THR A 173 7.62 12.13 -9.48
CA THR A 173 8.29 13.41 -9.76
C THR A 173 8.89 14.01 -8.49
N SER A 174 8.23 13.84 -7.34
CA SER A 174 8.59 14.52 -6.08
C SER A 174 9.26 13.60 -5.06
N LYS A 175 9.69 12.39 -5.44
CA LYS A 175 10.18 11.37 -4.51
C LYS A 175 11.28 11.84 -3.56
N GLU A 176 12.22 12.65 -4.05
CA GLU A 176 13.34 13.15 -3.26
C GLU A 176 12.87 14.20 -2.24
N ILE A 177 11.92 15.05 -2.63
CA ILE A 177 11.29 16.05 -1.74
C ILE A 177 10.46 15.34 -0.67
N ILE A 178 9.68 14.32 -1.05
CA ILE A 178 8.86 13.52 -0.11
C ILE A 178 9.76 12.84 0.92
N MET A 179 10.83 12.18 0.49
CA MET A 179 11.80 11.56 1.42
C MET A 179 12.44 12.61 2.35
N GLY A 180 12.82 13.77 1.82
CA GLY A 180 13.35 14.88 2.61
C GLY A 180 12.36 15.38 3.66
N LEU A 181 11.09 15.57 3.30
CA LEU A 181 10.04 15.99 4.23
C LEU A 181 9.71 14.90 5.28
N CYS A 182 9.72 13.62 4.91
CA CYS A 182 9.55 12.52 5.85
C CYS A 182 10.70 12.47 6.87
N LEU A 183 11.95 12.62 6.41
CA LEU A 183 13.11 12.65 7.29
C LEU A 183 13.09 13.89 8.20
N LEU A 184 12.77 15.06 7.65
CA LEU A 184 12.60 16.29 8.42
C LEU A 184 11.51 16.13 9.48
N SER A 185 10.35 15.57 9.12
CA SER A 185 9.25 15.28 10.04
C SER A 185 9.66 14.32 11.16
N LEU A 186 10.47 13.31 10.84
CA LEU A 186 10.98 12.36 11.84
C LEU A 186 11.92 13.07 12.83
N VAL A 187 12.85 13.89 12.33
CA VAL A 187 13.75 14.69 13.17
C VAL A 187 12.97 15.68 14.03
N LEU A 188 12.02 16.40 13.45
CA LEU A 188 11.15 17.32 14.16
C LEU A 188 10.30 16.60 15.21
N SER A 189 9.79 15.40 14.93
CA SER A 189 9.02 14.60 15.89
C SER A 189 9.88 14.17 17.08
N MET A 190 11.13 13.77 16.82
CA MET A 190 12.09 13.43 17.88
C MET A 190 12.43 14.64 18.74
N ILE A 191 12.68 15.80 18.11
CA ILE A 191 12.90 17.06 18.82
C ILE A 191 11.65 17.45 19.62
N LEU A 192 10.45 17.36 19.04
CA LEU A 192 9.18 17.68 19.70
C LEU A 192 8.95 16.77 20.91
N MET A 193 9.24 15.46 20.82
CA MET A 193 9.15 14.54 21.95
C MET A 193 10.02 14.99 23.13
N VAL A 194 11.24 15.47 22.84
CA VAL A 194 12.16 16.01 23.85
C VAL A 194 11.67 17.37 24.37
N ILE A 195 11.21 18.26 23.50
CA ILE A 195 10.73 19.60 23.87
C ILE A 195 9.46 19.54 24.71
N ILE A 196 8.47 18.71 24.34
CA ILE A 196 7.21 18.53 25.09
C ILE A 196 7.50 18.16 26.53
N ARG A 197 8.57 17.41 26.82
CA ARG A 197 8.96 17.08 28.19
C ARG A 197 9.27 18.32 29.02
N TYR A 198 10.04 19.27 28.48
CA TYR A 198 10.44 20.48 29.20
C TYR A 198 9.32 21.53 29.23
N ILE A 199 8.59 21.64 28.11
CA ILE A 199 7.55 22.64 27.94
C ILE A 199 6.22 22.20 28.58
N SER A 200 5.96 20.91 28.81
CA SER A 200 4.68 20.42 29.37
C SER A 200 4.23 21.18 30.63
N ARG A 201 5.14 21.43 31.58
CA ARG A 201 4.85 22.24 32.76
C ARG A 201 4.46 23.67 32.39
N VAL A 202 5.28 24.31 31.56
CA VAL A 202 5.09 25.71 31.13
C VAL A 202 3.80 25.85 30.32
N LEU A 203 3.54 24.95 29.37
CA LEU A 203 2.37 24.91 28.51
C LEU A 203 1.08 24.75 29.31
N VAL A 204 1.05 23.87 30.31
CA VAL A 204 -0.11 23.72 31.18
C VAL A 204 -0.41 25.01 31.94
N TRP A 205 0.62 25.71 32.47
CA TRP A 205 0.43 27.00 33.15
C TRP A 205 -0.02 28.10 32.19
N ILE A 206 0.59 28.21 31.00
CA ILE A 206 0.20 29.19 29.98
C ILE A 206 -1.25 28.99 29.55
N LEU A 207 -1.65 27.76 29.22
CA LEU A 207 -3.02 27.46 28.81
C LEU A 207 -4.01 27.74 29.94
N THR A 208 -3.66 27.41 31.19
CA THR A 208 -4.51 27.70 32.35
C THR A 208 -4.69 29.22 32.52
N ILE A 209 -3.60 30.00 32.47
CA ILE A 209 -3.64 31.45 32.59
C ILE A 209 -4.45 32.06 31.44
N LEU A 210 -4.22 31.59 30.21
CA LEU A 210 -4.93 32.08 29.02
C LEU A 210 -6.43 31.84 29.12
N VAL A 211 -6.85 30.64 29.54
CA VAL A 211 -8.28 30.32 29.74
C VAL A 211 -8.90 31.20 30.82
N ILE A 212 -8.19 31.43 31.93
CA ILE A 212 -8.66 32.32 33.01
C ILE A 212 -8.82 33.76 32.50
N LEU A 213 -7.78 34.31 31.86
CA LEU A 213 -7.80 35.68 31.35
C LEU A 213 -8.83 35.87 30.24
N GLY A 214 -8.95 34.91 29.33
CA GLY A 214 -9.93 34.92 28.25
C GLY A 214 -11.37 34.86 28.77
N SER A 215 -11.63 34.01 29.77
CA SER A 215 -12.97 33.89 30.37
C SER A 215 -13.36 35.14 31.18
N LEU A 216 -12.43 35.68 31.97
CA LEU A 216 -12.65 36.92 32.73
C LEU A 216 -12.80 38.13 31.80
N GLY A 217 -11.94 38.23 30.79
CA GLY A 217 -11.96 39.30 29.80
C GLY A 217 -13.24 39.27 28.96
N GLY A 218 -13.62 38.12 28.41
CA GLY A 218 -14.85 37.96 27.64
C GLY A 218 -16.10 38.29 28.44
N THR A 219 -16.18 37.81 29.69
CA THR A 219 -17.28 38.14 30.61
C THR A 219 -17.29 39.64 30.95
N GLY A 220 -16.13 40.24 31.23
CA GLY A 220 -16.01 41.67 31.50
C GLY A 220 -16.43 42.55 30.33
N VAL A 221 -16.06 42.17 29.10
CA VAL A 221 -16.48 42.87 27.88
C VAL A 221 -17.99 42.78 27.69
N LEU A 222 -18.61 41.61 27.90
CA LEU A 222 -20.07 41.46 27.80
C LEU A 222 -20.81 42.33 28.82
N TRP A 223 -20.33 42.40 30.06
CA TRP A 223 -20.88 43.30 31.08
C TRP A 223 -20.67 44.78 30.76
N TRP A 224 -19.52 45.13 30.22
CA TRP A 224 -19.24 46.50 29.76
C TRP A 224 -20.17 46.92 28.62
N LEU A 225 -20.34 46.05 27.62
CA LEU A 225 -21.25 46.27 26.49
C LEU A 225 -22.70 46.39 26.96
N TYR A 226 -23.13 45.54 27.91
CA TYR A 226 -24.45 45.64 28.53
C TYR A 226 -24.64 46.99 29.24
N ALA A 227 -23.68 47.43 30.05
CA ALA A 227 -23.76 48.70 30.77
C ALA A 227 -23.82 49.90 29.82
N LYS A 228 -22.98 49.91 28.78
CA LYS A 228 -22.99 50.97 27.75
C LYS A 228 -24.31 50.98 26.98
N GLN A 229 -24.81 49.82 26.55
CA GLN A 229 -26.06 49.72 25.80
C GLN A 229 -27.26 50.07 26.67
N ARG A 230 -27.24 49.77 27.98
CA ARG A 230 -28.29 50.17 28.93
C ARG A 230 -28.43 51.69 28.99
N VAL A 231 -27.31 52.42 29.07
CA VAL A 231 -27.31 53.90 29.11
C VAL A 231 -27.78 54.49 27.77
N SER A 232 -27.35 53.91 26.64
CA SER A 232 -27.80 54.35 25.31
C SER A 232 -29.29 54.05 25.05
N ALA A 233 -29.79 52.90 25.52
CA ALA A 233 -31.18 52.48 25.36
C ALA A 233 -32.14 53.32 26.23
N SER A 234 -31.67 53.88 27.35
CA SER A 234 -32.46 54.87 28.12
C SER A 234 -32.60 56.22 27.41
N ALA A 235 -31.75 56.52 26.41
CA ALA A 235 -31.82 57.75 25.61
C ALA A 235 -32.61 57.59 24.30
N VAL A 236 -32.74 56.37 23.77
CA VAL A 236 -33.40 56.07 22.48
C VAL A 236 -34.39 54.92 22.68
N GLU A 237 -35.70 55.23 22.69
CA GLU A 237 -36.76 54.28 23.03
C GLU A 237 -37.28 53.48 21.82
N THR A 238 -36.40 52.72 21.16
CA THR A 238 -36.77 51.84 20.02
C THR A 238 -36.88 50.37 20.46
N GLN A 239 -37.88 49.63 19.96
CA GLN A 239 -38.10 48.21 20.28
C GLN A 239 -36.85 47.34 20.05
N ILE A 240 -36.13 47.59 18.94
CA ILE A 240 -34.88 46.91 18.58
C ILE A 240 -33.79 47.10 19.65
N ALA A 241 -33.73 48.26 20.31
CA ALA A 241 -32.76 48.52 21.37
C ALA A 241 -33.09 47.74 22.66
N LYS A 242 -34.38 47.53 22.95
CA LYS A 242 -34.85 46.74 24.09
C LYS A 242 -34.56 45.25 23.89
N ASP A 243 -34.80 44.71 22.69
CA ASP A 243 -34.53 43.30 22.37
C ASP A 243 -33.02 42.99 22.40
N ASN A 244 -32.19 43.86 21.84
CA ASN A 244 -30.72 43.74 21.90
C ASN A 244 -30.19 43.81 23.33
N LEU A 245 -30.78 44.63 24.19
CA LEU A 245 -30.41 44.73 25.60
C LEU A 245 -30.75 43.45 26.37
N GLN A 246 -31.92 42.85 26.11
CA GLN A 246 -32.31 41.56 26.70
C GLN A 246 -31.39 40.43 26.23
N ALA A 247 -31.05 40.38 24.94
CA ALA A 247 -30.10 39.41 24.41
C ALA A 247 -28.72 39.54 25.06
N LEU A 248 -28.17 40.76 25.18
CA LEU A 248 -26.89 41.02 25.84
C LEU A 248 -26.90 40.65 27.33
N LEU A 249 -28.02 40.84 28.03
CA LEU A 249 -28.18 40.43 29.42
C LEU A 249 -28.16 38.91 29.56
N ILE A 250 -28.87 38.18 28.69
CA ILE A 250 -28.87 36.71 28.66
C ILE A 250 -27.46 36.19 28.37
N TYR A 251 -26.75 36.77 27.40
CA TYR A 251 -25.37 36.40 27.09
C TYR A 251 -24.39 36.73 28.24
N ALA A 252 -24.54 37.86 28.92
CA ALA A 252 -23.69 38.22 30.07
C ALA A 252 -23.91 37.27 31.27
N ILE A 253 -25.16 36.91 31.57
CA ILE A 253 -25.50 35.98 32.67
C ILE A 253 -25.03 34.55 32.32
N SER A 254 -25.24 34.10 31.08
CA SER A 254 -24.75 32.78 30.67
C SER A 254 -23.22 32.71 30.71
N ALA A 255 -22.52 33.75 30.26
CA ALA A 255 -21.07 33.83 30.32
C ALA A 255 -20.51 33.86 31.76
N THR A 256 -21.18 34.51 32.72
CA THR A 256 -20.77 34.46 34.13
C THR A 256 -20.95 33.07 34.73
N VAL A 257 -22.10 32.43 34.50
CA VAL A 257 -22.35 31.06 34.97
C VAL A 257 -21.31 30.10 34.41
N PHE A 258 -21.03 30.18 33.10
CA PHE A 258 -20.00 29.37 32.45
C PHE A 258 -18.61 29.63 33.03
N THR A 259 -18.23 30.90 33.23
CA THR A 259 -16.94 31.26 33.84
C THR A 259 -16.80 30.71 35.26
N VAL A 260 -17.86 30.79 36.07
CA VAL A 260 -17.87 30.24 37.44
C VAL A 260 -17.71 28.72 37.43
N ILE A 261 -18.44 28.01 36.56
CA ILE A 261 -18.32 26.55 36.41
C ILE A 261 -16.90 26.17 35.97
N LEU A 262 -16.34 26.85 34.96
CA LEU A 262 -14.96 26.61 34.52
C LEU A 262 -13.96 26.84 35.66
N PHE A 263 -14.13 27.90 36.45
CA PHE A 263 -13.24 28.19 37.58
C PHE A 263 -13.33 27.10 38.66
N LEU A 264 -14.54 26.64 38.99
CA LEU A 264 -14.75 25.52 39.91
C LEU A 264 -14.07 24.24 39.41
N ILE A 265 -14.22 23.90 38.12
CA ILE A 265 -13.54 22.76 37.51
C ILE A 265 -12.02 22.92 37.61
N MET A 266 -11.47 24.10 37.29
CA MET A 266 -10.03 24.36 37.39
C MET A 266 -9.52 24.23 38.84
N LEU A 267 -10.27 24.70 39.84
CA LEU A 267 -9.91 24.57 41.25
C LEU A 267 -9.89 23.10 41.70
N ILE A 268 -10.89 22.31 41.32
CA ILE A 268 -10.96 20.87 41.61
C ILE A 268 -9.82 20.13 40.91
N MET A 269 -9.55 20.48 39.65
CA MET A 269 -8.51 19.85 38.85
C MET A 269 -7.09 20.27 39.24
N ARG A 270 -6.89 21.34 40.04
CA ARG A 270 -5.55 21.82 40.43
C ARG A 270 -4.65 20.71 40.99
N LYS A 271 -5.18 19.85 41.86
CA LYS A 271 -4.43 18.71 42.42
C LYS A 271 -4.10 17.67 41.36
N ARG A 272 -5.04 17.39 40.44
CA ARG A 272 -4.84 16.46 39.32
C ARG A 272 -3.83 16.99 38.30
N VAL A 273 -3.89 18.28 37.98
CA VAL A 273 -2.94 18.95 37.08
C VAL A 273 -1.52 18.89 37.64
N ALA A 274 -1.35 19.15 38.95
CA ALA A 274 -0.05 19.01 39.61
C ALA A 274 0.49 17.58 39.54
N LEU A 275 -0.39 16.57 39.75
CA LEU A 275 -0.04 15.16 39.59
C LEU A 275 0.39 14.84 38.15
N THR A 276 -0.38 15.29 37.15
CA THR A 276 -0.06 15.09 35.73
C THR A 276 1.26 15.73 35.33
N ILE A 277 1.56 16.95 35.80
CA ILE A 277 2.86 17.60 35.58
C ILE A 277 4.00 16.77 36.20
N ALA A 278 3.81 16.27 37.43
CA ALA A 278 4.79 15.41 38.07
C ALA A 278 5.00 14.10 37.30
N LEU A 279 3.92 13.48 36.80
CA LEU A 279 3.97 12.29 35.96
C LEU A 279 4.73 12.54 34.65
N PHE A 280 4.47 13.64 33.93
CA PHE A 280 5.21 13.97 32.71
C PHE A 280 6.69 14.22 32.97
N HIS A 281 7.01 14.91 34.07
CA HIS A 281 8.39 15.14 34.48
C HIS A 281 9.12 13.81 34.80
N VAL A 282 8.47 12.91 35.54
CA VAL A 282 9.02 11.59 35.88
C VAL A 282 9.12 10.69 34.64
N ALA A 283 8.09 10.60 33.82
CA ALA A 283 8.06 9.84 32.56
C ALA A 283 9.19 10.30 31.62
N GLY A 284 9.43 11.62 31.57
CA GLY A 284 10.59 12.16 30.91
C GLY A 284 11.89 11.55 31.44
N LYS A 285 12.09 11.55 32.76
CA LYS A 285 13.31 11.01 33.39
C LYS A 285 13.55 9.53 33.03
N VAL A 286 12.49 8.75 32.86
CA VAL A 286 12.57 7.35 32.45
C VAL A 286 13.37 7.19 31.15
N PHE A 287 13.14 8.02 30.13
CA PHE A 287 13.84 7.91 28.83
C PHE A 287 15.36 8.18 28.90
N ILE A 288 15.84 8.90 29.92
CA ILE A 288 17.29 9.08 30.15
C ILE A 288 17.89 7.80 30.74
N HIS A 289 17.17 7.14 31.63
CA HIS A 289 17.63 5.91 32.26
C HIS A 289 17.39 4.67 31.40
N LEU A 290 16.41 4.72 30.49
CA LEU A 290 16.07 3.67 29.54
C LEU A 290 16.17 4.21 28.09
N PRO A 291 17.38 4.54 27.60
CA PRO A 291 17.57 5.14 26.28
C PRO A 291 17.10 4.22 25.13
N LEU A 292 17.13 2.90 25.34
CA LEU A 292 16.64 1.92 24.37
C LEU A 292 15.14 2.03 24.08
N LEU A 293 14.34 2.62 25.00
CA LEU A 293 12.92 2.87 24.75
C LEU A 293 12.68 3.83 23.58
N VAL A 294 13.62 4.73 23.31
CA VAL A 294 13.54 5.64 22.16
C VAL A 294 13.73 4.89 20.84
N PHE A 295 14.43 3.75 20.86
CA PHE A 295 14.64 2.91 19.68
C PHE A 295 13.47 1.98 19.39
N GLN A 296 12.58 1.76 20.37
CA GLN A 296 11.44 0.85 20.25
C GLN A 296 10.53 1.15 19.03
N PRO A 297 10.13 2.41 18.73
CA PRO A 297 9.29 2.70 17.57
C PRO A 297 9.95 2.34 16.24
N PHE A 298 11.28 2.49 16.14
CA PHE A 298 12.05 2.15 14.94
C PHE A 298 12.09 0.64 14.73
N TRP A 299 12.28 -0.13 15.80
CA TRP A 299 12.23 -1.58 15.75
C TRP A 299 10.84 -2.07 15.31
N THR A 300 9.77 -1.51 15.87
CA THR A 300 8.40 -1.86 15.44
C THR A 300 8.17 -1.52 13.97
N PHE A 301 8.63 -0.36 13.51
CA PHE A 301 8.51 0.04 12.11
C PHE A 301 9.23 -0.92 11.17
N PHE A 302 10.45 -1.34 11.53
CA PHE A 302 11.19 -2.35 10.77
C PHE A 302 10.43 -3.68 10.68
N VAL A 303 9.90 -4.18 11.81
CA VAL A 303 9.08 -5.41 11.84
C VAL A 303 7.81 -5.25 11.01
N LEU A 304 7.14 -4.10 11.06
CA LEU A 304 5.97 -3.80 10.23
C LEU A 304 6.33 -3.80 8.74
N ILE A 305 7.45 -3.20 8.32
CA ILE A 305 7.90 -3.27 6.92
C ILE A 305 8.12 -4.71 6.48
N LEU A 306 8.84 -5.51 7.27
CA LEU A 306 9.07 -6.92 6.94
C LEU A 306 7.74 -7.68 6.82
N PHE A 307 6.80 -7.44 7.74
CA PHE A 307 5.48 -8.05 7.66
C PHE A 307 4.70 -7.60 6.41
N TRP A 308 4.73 -6.31 6.08
CA TRP A 308 4.05 -5.78 4.90
C TRP A 308 4.64 -6.32 3.59
N THR A 309 5.97 -6.42 3.49
CA THR A 309 6.62 -7.04 2.33
C THR A 309 6.21 -8.50 2.17
N TYR A 310 6.28 -9.29 3.26
CA TYR A 310 5.77 -10.66 3.29
C TYR A 310 4.30 -10.74 2.87
N TRP A 311 3.46 -9.88 3.42
CA TRP A 311 2.02 -9.87 3.14
C TRP A 311 1.76 -9.57 1.65
N ILE A 312 2.42 -8.56 1.07
CA ILE A 312 2.29 -8.23 -0.36
C ILE A 312 2.75 -9.41 -1.23
N THR A 313 3.88 -10.06 -0.89
CA THR A 313 4.35 -11.23 -1.64
C THR A 313 3.33 -12.36 -1.62
N VAL A 314 2.74 -12.67 -0.46
CA VAL A 314 1.70 -13.69 -0.34
C VAL A 314 0.44 -13.28 -1.10
N LEU A 315 0.05 -12.00 -1.09
CA LEU A 315 -1.08 -11.51 -1.88
C LEU A 315 -0.86 -11.74 -3.38
N LEU A 316 0.34 -11.46 -3.89
CA LEU A 316 0.69 -11.69 -5.31
C LEU A 316 0.66 -13.19 -5.65
N PHE A 317 1.16 -14.05 -4.76
CA PHE A 317 1.08 -15.50 -4.94
C PHE A 317 -0.37 -16.00 -4.88
N LEU A 318 -1.19 -15.43 -3.99
CA LEU A 318 -2.61 -15.76 -3.90
C LEU A 318 -3.33 -15.34 -5.18
N GLY A 319 -3.07 -14.15 -5.72
CA GLY A 319 -3.65 -13.67 -6.98
C GLY A 319 -3.31 -14.54 -8.21
N THR A 320 -2.19 -15.26 -8.17
CA THR A 320 -1.76 -16.21 -9.22
C THR A 320 -2.12 -17.66 -8.90
N THR A 321 -2.87 -17.91 -7.83
CA THR A 321 -3.35 -19.23 -7.45
C THR A 321 -4.55 -19.64 -8.29
N GLY A 322 -4.60 -20.91 -8.71
CA GLY A 322 -5.70 -21.46 -9.50
C GLY A 322 -5.40 -22.87 -9.97
N SER A 323 -6.45 -23.64 -10.20
CA SER A 323 -6.37 -24.97 -10.79
C SER A 323 -6.41 -24.85 -12.31
N PRO A 324 -5.63 -25.66 -13.06
CA PRO A 324 -5.66 -25.64 -14.52
C PRO A 324 -7.00 -26.21 -15.02
N VAL A 325 -7.68 -25.46 -15.88
CA VAL A 325 -8.94 -25.86 -16.54
C VAL A 325 -8.78 -25.63 -18.05
N PRO A 326 -9.11 -26.61 -18.90
CA PRO A 326 -9.05 -26.43 -20.35
C PRO A 326 -10.10 -25.42 -20.82
N ASN A 327 -9.71 -24.54 -21.74
CA ASN A 327 -10.58 -23.61 -22.44
C ASN A 327 -11.07 -24.21 -23.76
N GLU A 328 -12.15 -23.66 -24.34
CA GLU A 328 -12.72 -24.07 -25.63
C GLU A 328 -11.72 -23.93 -26.79
N GLU A 329 -10.74 -23.03 -26.66
CA GLU A 329 -9.67 -22.81 -27.63
C GLU A 329 -8.50 -23.81 -27.54
N GLY A 330 -8.55 -24.78 -26.62
CA GLY A 330 -7.47 -25.77 -26.41
C GLY A 330 -6.28 -25.26 -25.58
N PHE A 331 -6.48 -24.19 -24.80
CA PHE A 331 -5.51 -23.60 -23.87
C PHE A 331 -5.86 -23.90 -22.41
N VAL A 332 -4.92 -23.64 -21.49
CA VAL A 332 -5.14 -23.81 -20.06
C VAL A 332 -5.39 -22.46 -19.40
N GLU A 333 -6.52 -22.34 -18.71
CA GLU A 333 -6.81 -21.23 -17.82
C GLU A 333 -6.70 -21.66 -16.36
N PHE A 334 -6.11 -20.80 -15.53
CA PHE A 334 -6.08 -21.01 -14.08
C PHE A 334 -7.27 -20.32 -13.45
N ARG A 335 -8.18 -21.09 -12.85
CA ARG A 335 -9.36 -20.57 -12.14
C ARG A 335 -9.27 -20.96 -10.67
N MET A 336 -9.55 -20.01 -9.77
CA MET A 336 -9.74 -20.31 -8.35
C MET A 336 -11.08 -21.03 -8.16
N VAL A 337 -11.02 -22.32 -7.90
CA VAL A 337 -12.20 -23.15 -7.61
C VAL A 337 -12.29 -23.47 -6.11
N GLY A 338 -13.52 -23.49 -5.60
CA GLY A 338 -13.82 -23.92 -4.23
C GLY A 338 -13.53 -22.90 -3.13
N PRO A 339 -13.23 -23.36 -1.89
CA PRO A 339 -13.07 -22.50 -0.70
C PRO A 339 -11.94 -21.46 -0.80
N LEU A 340 -10.99 -21.67 -1.71
CA LEU A 340 -9.83 -20.81 -1.93
C LEU A 340 -10.21 -19.40 -2.37
N LYS A 341 -11.37 -19.24 -3.03
CA LYS A 341 -11.92 -17.93 -3.40
C LYS A 341 -12.16 -17.03 -2.19
N TYR A 342 -12.29 -17.57 -0.98
CA TYR A 342 -12.51 -16.78 0.24
C TYR A 342 -11.22 -16.49 1.02
N MET A 343 -10.07 -17.05 0.62
CA MET A 343 -8.79 -16.88 1.32
C MET A 343 -8.26 -15.45 1.28
N TRP A 344 -8.62 -14.67 0.25
CA TRP A 344 -8.19 -13.27 0.15
C TRP A 344 -8.76 -12.43 1.30
N TRP A 345 -10.00 -12.69 1.73
CA TRP A 345 -10.60 -11.95 2.85
C TRP A 345 -9.89 -12.26 4.16
N TYR A 346 -9.58 -13.53 4.42
CA TYR A 346 -8.76 -13.93 5.57
C TYR A 346 -7.37 -13.29 5.54
N HIS A 347 -6.76 -13.16 4.36
CA HIS A 347 -5.48 -12.48 4.19
C HIS A 347 -5.56 -10.98 4.54
N VAL A 348 -6.63 -10.30 4.09
CA VAL A 348 -6.89 -8.88 4.42
C VAL A 348 -7.16 -8.68 5.91
N VAL A 349 -8.02 -9.50 6.53
CA VAL A 349 -8.24 -9.43 7.98
C VAL A 349 -6.95 -9.73 8.75
N GLY A 350 -6.12 -10.65 8.24
CA GLY A 350 -4.80 -10.95 8.78
C GLY A 350 -3.85 -9.75 8.78
N LEU A 351 -3.92 -8.87 7.78
CA LEU A 351 -3.13 -7.61 7.73
C LEU A 351 -3.42 -6.75 8.95
N ILE A 352 -4.71 -6.50 9.21
CA ILE A 352 -5.16 -5.64 10.31
C ILE A 352 -4.77 -6.27 11.64
N TRP A 353 -5.14 -7.54 11.85
CA TRP A 353 -4.94 -8.21 13.14
C TRP A 353 -3.47 -8.36 13.52
N ILE A 354 -2.61 -8.74 12.56
CA ILE A 354 -1.18 -8.90 12.83
C ILE A 354 -0.51 -7.54 13.02
N SER A 355 -0.91 -6.50 12.29
CA SER A 355 -0.40 -5.14 12.49
C SER A 355 -0.74 -4.63 13.89
N GLU A 356 -2.00 -4.76 14.31
CA GLU A 356 -2.42 -4.39 15.67
C GLU A 356 -1.71 -5.20 16.74
N PHE A 357 -1.48 -6.50 16.51
CA PHE A 357 -0.70 -7.32 17.42
C PHE A 357 0.75 -6.82 17.56
N ILE A 358 1.41 -6.46 16.45
CA ILE A 358 2.77 -5.90 16.47
C ILE A 358 2.80 -4.58 17.26
N LEU A 359 1.81 -3.71 17.06
CA LEU A 359 1.68 -2.45 17.81
C LEU A 359 1.38 -2.68 19.29
N ALA A 360 0.54 -3.68 19.63
CA ALA A 360 0.27 -4.06 21.01
C ALA A 360 1.52 -4.60 21.71
N CYS A 361 2.36 -5.39 21.01
CA CYS A 361 3.66 -5.83 21.53
C CYS A 361 4.58 -4.65 21.85
N GLN A 362 4.58 -3.59 21.03
CA GLN A 362 5.29 -2.35 21.35
C GLN A 362 4.75 -1.72 22.64
N GLN A 363 3.44 -1.52 22.74
CA GLN A 363 2.83 -0.92 23.93
C GLN A 363 3.14 -1.72 25.20
N MET A 364 3.04 -3.06 25.12
CA MET A 364 3.37 -3.97 26.21
C MET A 364 4.85 -3.87 26.62
N THR A 365 5.77 -3.81 25.65
CA THR A 365 7.22 -3.70 25.91
C THR A 365 7.55 -2.38 26.59
N VAL A 366 7.00 -1.27 26.10
CA VAL A 366 7.20 0.06 26.70
C VAL A 366 6.62 0.10 28.12
N ALA A 367 5.38 -0.36 28.30
CA ALA A 367 4.73 -0.40 29.61
C ALA A 367 5.51 -1.27 30.61
N GLY A 368 5.92 -2.47 30.19
CA GLY A 368 6.69 -3.39 31.04
C GLY A 368 8.03 -2.80 31.48
N ALA A 369 8.76 -2.15 30.58
CA ALA A 369 10.02 -1.48 30.90
C ALA A 369 9.82 -0.31 31.87
N VAL A 370 8.80 0.52 31.64
CA VAL A 370 8.48 1.68 32.51
C VAL A 370 8.07 1.21 33.91
N VAL A 371 7.19 0.19 34.01
CA VAL A 371 6.73 -0.39 35.28
C VAL A 371 7.90 -1.00 36.04
N THR A 372 8.74 -1.79 35.37
CA THR A 372 9.91 -2.42 36.00
C THR A 372 10.87 -1.36 36.54
N TYR A 373 11.16 -0.32 35.76
CA TYR A 373 11.99 0.79 36.23
C TYR A 373 11.37 1.57 37.39
N TYR A 374 10.04 1.75 37.38
CA TYR A 374 9.33 2.44 38.46
C TYR A 374 9.40 1.68 39.78
N PHE A 375 9.28 0.35 39.77
CA PHE A 375 9.25 -0.48 40.99
C PHE A 375 10.63 -0.97 41.45
N THR A 376 11.67 -0.88 40.62
CA THR A 376 13.05 -1.22 41.01
C THR A 376 13.81 -0.05 41.65
N ARG A 377 13.17 1.12 41.73
CA ARG A 377 13.69 2.34 42.35
C ARG A 377 12.77 2.77 43.49
#